data_AF-A0A0R3QIN5-F1
#
_entry.id   AF-A0A0R3QIN5-F1
#
_cell.length_a   1.000
_cell.length_b   1.000
_cell.length_c   1.000
_cell.angle_alpha   90.00
_cell.angle_beta   90.00
_cell.angle_gamma   90.00
#
_symmetry.space_group_name_H-M   'P 1'
#
loop_
_entity.id
_entity.type
_entity.pdbx_description
1 polymer ?
#
loop_
_entity_poly.entity_id
_entity_poly.type
_entity_poly.pdbx_seq_one_letter_code
_entity_poly.pdbx_strand_id
1 'polypeptide(L)'
;LEHIQPEILRIKLQEPLLILGKERYQDVDIRVRVNGGGHVAQIYAIRQALAKAIVAYYQKFVDEQSKKELKEQLVSYDRNL
;
A
#
# COMPACT_ATOMS: atom_id res chain seq x y z
N LEU A 1 10.45 2.14 -6.61
CA LEU A 1 9.26 1.76 -7.41
C LEU A 1 9.43 1.99 -8.92
N GLU A 2 10.49 2.68 -9.36
CA GLU A 2 10.65 3.14 -10.76
C GLU A 2 11.06 2.08 -11.79
N HIS A 3 11.53 0.91 -11.36
CA HIS A 3 12.08 -0.12 -12.26
C HIS A 3 11.14 -1.31 -12.50
N ILE A 4 9.85 -1.20 -12.17
CA ILE A 4 8.89 -2.28 -12.37
C ILE A 4 8.31 -2.21 -13.79
N GLN A 5 8.60 -3.24 -14.58
CA GLN A 5 7.96 -3.47 -15.88
C GLN A 5 6.97 -4.64 -15.79
N PRO A 6 5.88 -4.62 -16.60
CA PRO A 6 5.38 -3.53 -17.46
C PRO A 6 4.72 -2.36 -16.71
N GLU A 7 4.63 -1.19 -17.34
CA GLU A 7 4.12 0.07 -16.74
C GLU A 7 2.69 -0.04 -16.17
N ILE A 8 1.82 -0.83 -16.80
CA ILE A 8 0.45 -1.07 -16.29
C ILE A 8 0.46 -1.63 -14.87
N LEU A 9 1.41 -2.52 -14.57
CA LEU A 9 1.52 -3.12 -13.25
C LEU A 9 2.14 -2.15 -12.22
N ARG A 10 2.93 -1.17 -12.69
CA ARG A 10 3.45 -0.08 -11.86
C ARG A 10 2.31 0.80 -11.34
N ILE A 11 1.34 1.12 -12.19
CA ILE A 11 0.16 1.90 -11.78
C ILE A 11 -0.62 1.15 -10.68
N LYS A 12 -0.85 -0.15 -10.86
CA LYS A 12 -1.54 -1.00 -9.86
C LYS A 12 -0.86 -0.97 -8.50
N LEU A 13 0.46 -0.91 -8.47
CA LEU A 13 1.22 -0.84 -7.23
C LEU A 13 1.14 0.54 -6.54
N GLN A 14 1.00 1.62 -7.33
CA GLN A 14 0.92 2.99 -6.82
C GLN A 14 -0.48 3.39 -6.34
N GLU A 15 -1.53 2.69 -6.77
CA GLU A 15 -2.93 2.95 -6.35
C GLU A 15 -3.10 3.19 -4.84
N PRO A 16 -2.65 2.30 -3.92
CA PRO A 16 -2.81 2.54 -2.48
C PRO A 16 -2.13 3.83 -2.00
N LEU A 17 -0.99 4.20 -2.58
CA LEU A 17 -0.29 5.45 -2.23
C LEU A 17 -1.04 6.67 -2.75
N LEU A 18 -1.63 6.57 -3.94
CA LEU A 18 -2.43 7.65 -4.52
C LEU A 18 -3.72 7.90 -3.72
N ILE A 19 -4.35 6.85 -3.20
CA ILE A 19 -5.58 6.96 -2.39
C ILE A 19 -5.28 7.64 -1.04
N LEU A 20 -4.19 7.26 -0.38
CA LEU A 20 -3.84 7.76 0.94
C LEU A 20 -3.27 9.20 0.89
N GLY A 21 -2.74 9.61 -0.26
CA GLY A 21 -2.13 10.93 -0.44
C GLY A 21 -0.71 11.03 0.14
N LYS A 22 0.12 11.90 -0.45
CA LYS A 22 1.56 12.03 -0.12
C LYS A 22 1.82 12.33 1.36
N GLU A 23 0.97 13.13 1.98
CA GLU A 23 1.09 13.56 3.38
C GLU A 23 1.09 12.38 4.36
N ARG A 24 0.41 11.28 4.02
CA ARG A 24 0.24 10.13 4.92
C ARG A 24 1.41 9.14 4.90
N TYR A 25 2.32 9.23 3.92
CA TYR A 25 3.44 8.28 3.80
C TYR A 25 4.81 8.93 3.56
N GLN A 26 4.88 10.26 3.48
CA GLN A 26 6.14 11.00 3.26
C GLN A 26 7.22 10.73 4.32
N ASP A 27 6.80 10.46 5.57
CA ASP A 27 7.71 10.24 6.70
C ASP A 27 8.06 8.75 6.91
N VAL A 28 7.64 7.86 6.00
CA VAL A 28 7.78 6.41 6.16
C VAL A 28 8.67 5.83 5.05
N ASP A 29 9.82 5.25 5.44
CA ASP A 29 10.63 4.41 4.53
C ASP A 29 10.10 2.97 4.54
N ILE A 30 9.67 2.47 3.38
CA ILE A 30 9.09 1.12 3.23
C ILE A 30 9.98 0.28 2.31
N ARG A 31 10.51 -0.82 2.87
CA ARG A 31 11.27 -1.83 2.12
C ARG A 31 10.48 -3.13 2.06
N VAL A 32 10.17 -3.60 0.86
CA VAL A 32 9.42 -4.84 0.63
C VAL A 32 10.28 -5.85 -0.10
N ARG A 33 10.29 -7.10 0.38
CA ARG A 33 10.85 -8.26 -0.32
C ARG A 33 9.74 -9.29 -0.50
N VAL A 34 9.59 -9.80 -1.71
CA VAL A 34 8.64 -10.86 -2.05
C VAL A 34 9.39 -12.06 -2.61
N ASN A 35 8.92 -13.27 -2.28
CA ASN A 35 9.47 -14.53 -2.76
C ASN A 35 8.32 -15.47 -3.12
N GLY A 36 8.50 -16.28 -4.17
CA GLY A 36 7.48 -17.22 -4.66
C GLY A 36 6.36 -16.54 -5.47
N GLY A 37 5.52 -17.34 -6.12
CA GLY A 37 4.46 -16.86 -7.01
C GLY A 37 4.96 -16.33 -8.36
N GLY A 38 4.02 -16.00 -9.26
CA GLY A 38 4.32 -15.36 -10.55
C GLY A 38 4.43 -13.84 -10.45
N HIS A 39 5.03 -13.21 -11.46
CA HIS A 39 5.31 -11.75 -11.49
C HIS A 39 4.09 -10.89 -11.16
N VAL A 40 2.93 -11.20 -11.74
CA VAL A 40 1.67 -10.49 -11.49
C VAL A 40 1.20 -10.69 -10.06
N ALA A 41 1.21 -11.93 -9.55
CA ALA A 41 0.77 -12.25 -8.19
C ALA A 41 1.63 -11.54 -7.13
N GLN A 42 2.94 -11.46 -7.38
CA GLN A 42 3.86 -10.72 -6.51
C GLN A 42 3.51 -9.23 -6.42
N ILE A 43 3.14 -8.60 -7.54
CA ILE A 43 2.75 -7.17 -7.54
C ILE A 43 1.49 -6.95 -6.71
N TYR A 44 0.48 -7.82 -6.84
CA TYR A 44 -0.71 -7.75 -5.98
C TYR A 44 -0.36 -7.98 -4.51
N ALA A 45 0.58 -8.88 -4.19
CA ALA A 45 1.04 -9.08 -2.83
C ALA A 45 1.74 -7.83 -2.27
N ILE A 46 2.60 -7.17 -3.04
CA ILE A 46 3.25 -5.91 -2.61
C ILE A 46 2.19 -4.81 -2.41
N ARG A 47 1.22 -4.70 -3.32
CA ARG A 47 0.12 -3.72 -3.24
C ARG A 47 -0.66 -3.86 -1.93
N GLN A 48 -1.04 -5.08 -1.57
CA GLN A 48 -1.72 -5.37 -0.30
C GLN A 48 -0.82 -5.13 0.91
N ALA A 49 0.46 -5.51 0.83
CA ALA A 49 1.41 -5.31 1.91
C ALA A 49 1.63 -3.82 2.20
N LEU A 50 1.72 -2.97 1.17
CA LEU A 50 1.85 -1.52 1.31
C LEU A 50 0.65 -0.91 2.03
N ALA A 51 -0.57 -1.23 1.59
CA ALA A 51 -1.80 -0.74 2.21
C ALA A 51 -1.87 -1.10 3.71
N LYS A 52 -1.63 -2.37 4.03
CA LYS A 52 -1.66 -2.87 5.42
C LYS A 52 -0.55 -2.29 6.28
N ALA A 53 0.65 -2.10 5.72
CA ALA A 53 1.78 -1.53 6.45
C ALA A 53 1.51 -0.09 6.90
N ILE A 54 0.89 0.74 6.05
CA ILE A 54 0.55 2.12 6.39
C ILE A 54 -0.52 2.15 7.49
N VAL A 55 -1.56 1.34 7.38
CA VAL A 55 -2.60 1.22 8.43
C VAL A 55 -1.98 0.80 9.77
N ALA A 56 -1.06 -0.16 9.76
CA ALA A 56 -0.36 -0.61 10.96
C ALA A 56 0.58 0.46 11.54
N TYR A 57 1.23 1.26 10.69
CA TYR A 57 2.04 2.39 11.14
C TYR A 57 1.21 3.42 11.91
N TYR A 58 0.05 3.81 11.37
CA TYR A 58 -0.85 4.74 12.03
C TYR A 58 -1.40 4.19 13.35
N GLN A 59 -1.71 2.89 13.40
CA GLN A 59 -2.13 2.22 14.64
C GLN A 59 -1.09 2.34 15.76
N LYS A 60 0.21 2.27 15.42
CA LYS A 60 1.29 2.23 16.41
C LYS A 60 1.83 3.61 16.78
N PHE A 61 1.90 4.53 15.83
CA PHE A 61 2.66 5.77 15.97
C PHE A 61 1.82 7.05 15.88
N VAL A 62 0.55 6.97 15.48
CA VAL A 62 -0.32 8.15 15.31
C VAL A 62 -1.53 8.05 16.24
N ASP A 63 -2.62 7.42 15.81
CA ASP A 63 -3.82 7.21 16.63
C ASP A 63 -4.81 6.22 15.97
N GLU A 64 -5.74 5.68 16.77
CA GLU A 64 -6.71 4.67 16.31
C GLU A 64 -7.78 5.26 15.37
N GLN A 65 -8.11 6.55 15.49
CA GLN A 65 -9.11 7.21 14.67
C GLN A 65 -8.60 7.44 13.25
N SER A 66 -7.41 8.01 13.09
CA SER A 66 -6.73 8.14 11.79
C SER A 66 -6.57 6.78 11.11
N LYS A 67 -6.21 5.74 11.88
CA LYS A 67 -6.12 4.37 11.35
C LYS A 67 -7.46 3.86 10.84
N LYS A 68 -8.57 4.13 11.53
CA LYS A 68 -9.90 3.72 11.10
C LYS A 68 -10.31 4.41 9.79
N GLU A 69 -10.06 5.72 9.69
CA GLU A 69 -10.32 6.51 8.47
C GLU A 69 -9.54 5.96 7.27
N LEU A 70 -8.23 5.71 7.43
CA LEU A 70 -7.40 5.17 6.35
C LEU A 70 -7.88 3.76 5.92
N LYS A 71 -8.25 2.92 6.89
CA LYS A 71 -8.79 1.59 6.60
C LYS A 71 -10.12 1.66 5.84
N GLU A 72 -11.03 2.54 6.24
CA GLU A 72 -12.32 2.72 5.55
C GLU A 72 -12.12 3.24 4.13
N GLN A 73 -11.20 4.20 3.92
CA GLN A 73 -10.84 4.70 2.59
C GLN A 73 -10.29 3.60 1.68
N LEU A 74 -9.36 2.77 2.19
CA LEU A 74 -8.77 1.67 1.43
C LEU A 74 -9.81 0.60 1.07
N VAL A 75 -10.61 0.16 2.04
CA VAL A 75 -11.63 -0.88 1.84
C VAL A 75 -12.75 -0.39 0.91
N SER A 76 -13.10 0.90 0.96
CA SER A 76 -14.08 1.48 0.05
C SER A 76 -13.62 1.47 -1.40
N TYR A 77 -12.31 1.56 -1.65
CA TYR A 77 -11.76 1.52 -2.99
C TYR A 77 -11.56 0.07 -3.48
N ASP A 78 -10.99 -0.78 -2.63
CA ASP A 78 -10.75 -2.20 -2.93
C ASP A 78 -10.82 -3.02 -1.64
N ARG A 79 -11.78 -3.95 -1.59
CA ARG A 79 -12.01 -4.82 -0.42
C ARG A 79 -10.85 -5.78 -0.12
N ASN A 80 -9.95 -5.97 -1.08
CA ASN A 80 -8.80 -6.84 -0.94
C ASN A 80 -7.53 -6.11 -0.43
N LEU A 81 -7.58 -4.80 -0.20
CA LEU A 81 -6.48 -4.00 0.37
C LEU A 81 -6.50 -4.00 1.90
#